data_AF-A0A0N7HIE0-F1
#
_entry.id   AF-A0A0N7HIE0-F1
#
_cell.length_a   1.000
_cell.length_b   1.000
_cell.length_c   1.000
_cell.angle_alpha   90.00
_cell.angle_beta   90.00
_cell.angle_gamma   90.00
#
_symmetry.space_group_name_H-M   'P 1'
#
loop_
_entity.id
_entity.type
_entity.pdbx_description
1 polymer ?
#
loop_
_entity_poly.entity_id
_entity_poly.type
_entity_poly.pdbx_seq_one_letter_code
_entity_poly.pdbx_strand_id
1 'polypeptide(L)'
;MSKKLTIHVGMGKTGTSALQQFLLKETGFLKRSGIHYLGRFLEHIDGFEGLTGPGELNTPAALAVGLAELETFAATSEASHFILSNEVLAQARNAQDTSAVIGAYAKETEVFSEVEVILVFRRQDEWIESAYRQWGLKHKLHTGFSTKTPQEFADESAHHLDYAAIYDLWSNAAPTSVHSYDDIRDVDGIVQYFCTYWGLRHPDRFDEYKSVHGSLGPSQANFVALYNRGHEEKVRDYDMRRVMRMYSLPELSAPDSATMPVEIRQSVLDRYAPTNTDLARALGRDRLFHERPMGKPSQYSNRVEDALTYLAVISREQAEEIQRLRHRLNALEKLVGKRDGLGKRDG
;
A
#
# COMPACT_ATOMS: atom_id res chain seq x y z
N MET A 1 9.46 -4.48 -33.88
CA MET A 1 9.19 -3.22 -33.14
C MET A 1 10.05 -3.25 -31.89
N SER A 2 10.64 -2.13 -31.48
CA SER A 2 11.39 -2.04 -30.22
C SER A 2 10.42 -2.28 -29.06
N LYS A 3 10.79 -3.19 -28.13
CA LYS A 3 10.01 -3.51 -26.94
C LYS A 3 10.72 -2.99 -25.70
N LYS A 4 9.93 -2.46 -24.76
CA LYS A 4 10.38 -1.92 -23.49
C LYS A 4 9.78 -2.72 -22.33
N LEU A 5 10.58 -3.00 -21.31
CA LEU A 5 10.13 -3.51 -20.02
C LEU A 5 10.37 -2.45 -18.94
N THR A 6 9.31 -2.06 -18.24
CA THR A 6 9.38 -1.22 -17.05
C THR A 6 9.13 -2.08 -15.83
N ILE A 7 10.11 -2.12 -14.93
CA ILE A 7 10.01 -2.78 -13.63
C ILE A 7 9.85 -1.69 -12.58
N HIS A 8 8.60 -1.42 -12.19
CA HIS A 8 8.30 -0.55 -11.06
C HIS A 8 8.56 -1.30 -9.75
N VAL A 9 9.76 -1.09 -9.23
CA VAL A 9 10.22 -1.55 -7.92
C VAL A 9 9.85 -0.46 -6.91
N GLY A 10 8.55 -0.27 -6.72
CA GLY A 10 8.06 0.74 -5.78
C GLY A 10 8.47 0.44 -4.34
N MET A 11 8.29 1.41 -3.46
CA MET A 11 8.22 1.13 -2.03
C MET A 11 6.77 1.12 -1.59
N GLY A 12 6.42 0.26 -0.63
CA GLY A 12 5.14 0.38 0.08
C GLY A 12 4.92 1.83 0.54
N LYS A 13 3.66 2.28 0.61
CA LYS A 13 3.27 3.66 1.02
C LYS A 13 3.57 4.78 0.02
N THR A 14 3.84 4.45 -1.24
CA THR A 14 4.06 5.42 -2.33
C THR A 14 2.93 5.44 -3.37
N GLY A 15 1.79 4.80 -3.06
CA GLY A 15 0.64 4.74 -3.97
C GLY A 15 0.64 3.53 -4.92
N THR A 16 1.58 2.60 -4.78
CA THR A 16 1.69 1.39 -5.62
C THR A 16 0.36 0.65 -5.82
N SER A 17 -0.46 0.52 -4.78
CA SER A 17 -1.77 -0.14 -4.88
C SER A 17 -2.75 0.60 -5.80
N ALA A 18 -2.73 1.94 -5.82
CA ALA A 18 -3.56 2.73 -6.74
C ALA A 18 -3.10 2.55 -8.19
N LEU A 19 -1.77 2.55 -8.42
CA LEU A 19 -1.20 2.27 -9.74
C LEU A 19 -1.54 0.85 -10.21
N GLN A 20 -1.33 -0.17 -9.39
CA GLN A 20 -1.65 -1.56 -9.71
C GLN A 20 -3.14 -1.75 -10.01
N GLN A 21 -4.03 -1.07 -9.29
CA GLN A 21 -5.46 -1.13 -9.58
C GLN A 21 -5.84 -0.46 -10.89
N PHE A 22 -5.25 0.70 -11.20
CA PHE A 22 -5.41 1.31 -12.53
C PHE A 22 -4.93 0.36 -13.63
N LEU A 23 -3.72 -0.20 -13.47
CA LEU A 23 -3.15 -1.12 -14.45
C LEU A 23 -4.01 -2.38 -14.66
N LEU A 24 -4.66 -2.86 -13.61
CA LEU A 24 -5.55 -4.02 -13.65
C LEU A 24 -6.92 -3.71 -14.26
N LYS A 25 -7.52 -2.55 -13.94
CA LYS A 25 -8.86 -2.18 -14.43
C LYS A 25 -8.83 -1.70 -15.88
N GLU A 26 -7.79 -0.96 -16.27
CA GLU A 26 -7.70 -0.29 -17.57
C GLU A 26 -6.97 -1.11 -18.63
N THR A 27 -6.98 -2.45 -18.52
CA THR A 27 -6.27 -3.35 -19.45
C THR A 27 -6.66 -3.12 -20.92
N GLY A 28 -7.93 -2.84 -21.20
CA GLY A 28 -8.39 -2.52 -22.56
C GLY A 28 -7.80 -1.21 -23.11
N PHE A 29 -7.69 -0.18 -22.28
CA PHE A 29 -7.07 1.09 -22.65
C PHE A 29 -5.55 0.94 -22.83
N LEU A 30 -4.90 0.24 -21.92
CA LEU A 30 -3.46 -0.04 -21.99
C LEU A 30 -3.10 -0.83 -23.25
N LYS A 31 -3.86 -1.88 -23.56
CA LYS A 31 -3.67 -2.70 -24.76
C LYS A 31 -3.77 -1.88 -26.04
N ARG A 32 -4.75 -0.98 -26.16
CA ARG A 32 -4.88 -0.06 -27.31
C ARG A 32 -3.69 0.92 -27.43
N SER A 33 -3.01 1.17 -26.33
CA SER A 33 -1.82 2.02 -26.27
C SER A 33 -0.51 1.23 -26.41
N GLY A 34 -0.58 -0.07 -26.71
CA GLY A 34 0.59 -0.93 -26.86
C GLY A 34 1.24 -1.34 -25.52
N ILE A 35 0.53 -1.18 -24.40
CA ILE A 35 1.01 -1.50 -23.05
C ILE A 35 0.36 -2.80 -22.54
N HIS A 36 1.18 -3.69 -21.99
CA HIS A 36 0.73 -4.90 -21.31
C HIS A 36 1.15 -4.88 -19.82
N TYR A 37 0.17 -4.92 -18.92
CA TYR A 37 0.43 -5.05 -17.48
C TYR A 37 0.61 -6.51 -17.10
N LEU A 38 1.77 -6.86 -16.57
CA LEU A 38 2.16 -8.24 -16.24
C LEU A 38 1.58 -8.75 -14.91
N GLY A 39 0.91 -7.90 -14.13
CA GLY A 39 0.48 -8.25 -12.79
C GLY A 39 1.56 -7.95 -11.74
N ARG A 40 1.40 -8.48 -10.54
CA ARG A 40 2.38 -8.33 -9.44
C ARG A 40 3.35 -9.49 -9.39
N PHE A 41 2.90 -10.65 -9.81
CA PHE A 41 3.56 -11.93 -9.76
C PHE A 41 3.61 -12.57 -11.15
N LEU A 42 3.58 -11.76 -12.22
CA LEU A 42 3.60 -12.22 -13.61
C LEU A 42 2.36 -13.04 -14.00
N GLU A 43 1.26 -12.90 -13.25
CA GLU A 43 0.01 -13.66 -13.42
C GLU A 43 -0.82 -13.25 -14.64
N HIS A 44 -0.38 -12.23 -15.39
CA HIS A 44 -1.03 -11.80 -16.65
C HIS A 44 -0.22 -12.17 -17.89
N ILE A 45 0.66 -13.17 -17.80
CA ILE A 45 1.32 -13.79 -18.94
C ILE A 45 0.44 -14.94 -19.43
N ASP A 46 0.04 -14.91 -20.71
CA ASP A 46 -0.83 -15.94 -21.27
C ASP A 46 -0.13 -17.32 -21.26
N GLY A 47 -0.78 -18.32 -20.65
CA GLY A 47 -0.23 -19.67 -20.53
C GLY A 47 0.68 -19.90 -19.32
N PHE A 48 0.90 -18.88 -18.49
CA PHE A 48 1.66 -18.98 -17.24
C PHE A 48 0.73 -18.67 -16.06
N GLU A 49 0.73 -19.52 -15.03
CA GLU A 49 -0.12 -19.32 -13.84
C GLU A 49 0.33 -18.12 -12.98
N GLY A 50 1.52 -17.58 -13.25
CA GLY A 50 2.17 -16.60 -12.40
C GLY A 50 2.88 -17.25 -11.22
N LEU A 51 3.58 -16.43 -10.45
CA LEU A 51 4.18 -16.79 -9.18
C LEU A 51 3.11 -16.70 -8.09
N THR A 52 3.13 -17.62 -7.12
CA THR A 52 2.03 -17.77 -6.16
C THR A 52 1.99 -16.66 -5.10
N GLY A 53 3.02 -15.81 -5.02
CA GLY A 53 3.03 -14.64 -4.16
C GLY A 53 4.43 -14.10 -3.85
N PRO A 54 4.55 -13.28 -2.79
CA PRO A 54 5.81 -12.62 -2.42
C PRO A 54 6.98 -13.58 -2.17
N GLY A 55 6.72 -14.79 -1.66
CA GLY A 55 7.76 -15.79 -1.38
C GLY A 55 8.46 -16.28 -2.65
N GLU A 56 7.68 -16.62 -3.68
CA GLU A 56 8.23 -17.08 -4.95
C GLU A 56 8.85 -15.94 -5.75
N LEU A 57 8.24 -14.75 -5.77
CA LEU A 57 8.85 -13.59 -6.44
C LEU A 57 10.22 -13.23 -5.83
N ASN A 58 10.36 -13.40 -4.53
CA ASN A 58 11.64 -13.22 -3.85
C ASN A 58 12.57 -14.41 -3.97
N THR A 59 12.17 -15.52 -4.60
CA THR A 59 13.06 -16.67 -4.82
C THR A 59 13.75 -16.50 -6.17
N PRO A 60 15.09 -16.32 -6.22
CA PRO A 60 15.81 -16.02 -7.46
C PRO A 60 15.52 -16.99 -8.61
N ALA A 61 15.47 -18.29 -8.31
CA ALA A 61 15.16 -19.32 -9.31
C ALA A 61 13.73 -19.20 -9.87
N ALA A 62 12.74 -18.92 -9.02
CA ALA A 62 11.35 -18.77 -9.46
C ALA A 62 11.15 -17.46 -10.24
N LEU A 63 11.79 -16.37 -9.82
CA LEU A 63 11.84 -15.12 -10.58
C LEU A 63 12.47 -15.33 -11.97
N ALA A 64 13.58 -16.06 -12.06
CA ALA A 64 14.22 -16.37 -13.34
C ALA A 64 13.30 -17.17 -14.28
N VAL A 65 12.55 -18.15 -13.75
CA VAL A 65 11.52 -18.87 -14.53
C VAL A 65 10.46 -17.92 -15.05
N GLY A 66 9.91 -17.06 -14.18
CA GLY A 66 8.90 -16.08 -14.59
C GLY A 66 9.40 -15.10 -15.66
N LEU A 67 10.67 -14.68 -15.60
CA LEU A 67 11.29 -13.83 -16.62
C LEU A 67 11.52 -14.57 -17.95
N ALA A 68 11.81 -15.88 -17.91
CA ALA A 68 11.90 -16.70 -19.13
C ALA A 68 10.53 -16.88 -19.81
N GLU A 69 9.46 -17.04 -19.02
CA GLU A 69 8.08 -17.05 -19.52
C GLU A 69 7.69 -15.69 -20.12
N LEU A 70 8.12 -14.59 -19.48
CA LEU A 70 7.96 -13.24 -20.02
C LEU A 70 8.66 -13.08 -21.37
N GLU A 71 9.89 -13.57 -21.52
CA GLU A 71 10.63 -13.53 -22.79
C GLU A 71 9.83 -14.19 -23.91
N THR A 72 9.35 -15.42 -23.67
CA THR A 72 8.58 -16.22 -24.63
C THR A 72 7.26 -15.53 -25.02
N PHE A 73 6.54 -15.02 -24.03
CA PHE A 73 5.29 -14.29 -24.24
C PHE A 73 5.51 -12.98 -24.99
N ALA A 74 6.50 -12.19 -24.58
CA ALA A 74 6.79 -10.89 -25.18
C ALA A 74 7.23 -11.02 -26.65
N ALA A 75 7.89 -12.11 -27.03
CA ALA A 75 8.29 -12.40 -28.41
C ALA A 75 7.11 -12.52 -29.39
N THR A 76 5.95 -12.99 -28.91
CA THR A 76 4.75 -13.20 -29.73
C THR A 76 3.68 -12.12 -29.54
N SER A 77 3.78 -11.34 -28.47
CA SER A 77 2.83 -10.27 -28.15
C SER A 77 2.96 -9.06 -29.09
N GLU A 78 1.84 -8.40 -29.39
CA GLU A 78 1.79 -7.14 -30.15
C GLU A 78 2.16 -5.91 -29.29
N ALA A 79 2.24 -6.05 -27.96
CA ALA A 79 2.58 -4.95 -27.07
C ALA A 79 4.03 -4.48 -27.30
N SER A 80 4.23 -3.17 -27.30
CA SER A 80 5.55 -2.53 -27.37
C SER A 80 6.12 -2.23 -26.00
N HIS A 81 5.31 -2.25 -24.95
CA HIS A 81 5.73 -1.88 -23.60
C HIS A 81 5.07 -2.78 -22.55
N PHE A 82 5.87 -3.32 -21.66
CA PHE A 82 5.45 -4.26 -20.62
C PHE A 82 5.75 -3.66 -19.26
N ILE A 83 4.82 -3.81 -18.32
CA ILE A 83 4.94 -3.22 -16.97
C ILE A 83 4.82 -4.31 -15.92
N LEU A 84 5.86 -4.49 -15.13
CA LEU A 84 5.84 -5.25 -13.89
C LEU A 84 5.85 -4.25 -12.72
N SER A 85 4.87 -4.31 -11.82
CA SER A 85 4.81 -3.41 -10.66
C SER A 85 4.68 -4.19 -9.37
N ASN A 86 5.75 -4.28 -8.60
CA ASN A 86 5.75 -4.96 -7.30
C ASN A 86 6.70 -4.31 -6.30
N GLU A 87 6.14 -3.85 -5.17
CA GLU A 87 6.88 -3.21 -4.09
C GLU A 87 7.72 -4.16 -3.24
N VAL A 88 7.43 -5.46 -3.29
CA VAL A 88 8.15 -6.47 -2.49
C VAL A 88 9.60 -6.60 -2.95
N LEU A 89 9.89 -6.37 -4.23
CA LEU A 89 11.24 -6.49 -4.79
C LEU A 89 12.25 -5.58 -4.07
N ALA A 90 11.90 -4.33 -3.77
CA ALA A 90 12.77 -3.41 -3.01
C ALA A 90 12.79 -3.70 -1.50
N GLN A 91 11.77 -4.39 -0.97
CA GLN A 91 11.61 -4.60 0.47
C GLN A 91 12.06 -5.99 0.94
N ALA A 92 12.42 -6.87 0.00
CA ALA A 92 12.87 -8.21 0.30
C ALA A 92 14.23 -8.19 1.00
N ARG A 93 14.41 -9.06 2.00
CA ARG A 93 15.72 -9.22 2.68
C ARG A 93 16.83 -9.69 1.73
N ASN A 94 16.44 -10.33 0.64
CA ASN A 94 17.32 -10.80 -0.42
C ASN A 94 17.14 -10.00 -1.72
N ALA A 95 16.80 -8.71 -1.61
CA ALA A 95 16.70 -7.82 -2.77
C ALA A 95 17.99 -7.84 -3.63
N GLN A 96 19.15 -8.13 -3.02
CA GLN A 96 20.40 -8.27 -3.75
C GLN A 96 20.43 -9.46 -4.71
N ASP A 97 19.83 -10.58 -4.33
CA ASP A 97 19.77 -11.75 -5.21
C ASP A 97 18.74 -11.54 -6.33
N THR A 98 17.59 -10.94 -6.02
CA THR A 98 16.55 -10.67 -7.03
C THR A 98 16.96 -9.56 -8.00
N SER A 99 17.67 -8.53 -7.54
CA SER A 99 18.23 -7.51 -8.44
C SER A 99 19.31 -8.10 -9.36
N ALA A 100 20.12 -9.04 -8.87
CA ALA A 100 21.10 -9.74 -9.71
C ALA A 100 20.44 -10.56 -10.82
N VAL A 101 19.34 -11.25 -10.53
CA VAL A 101 18.54 -11.97 -11.55
C VAL A 101 17.97 -11.00 -12.59
N ILE A 102 17.37 -9.90 -12.15
CA ILE A 102 16.84 -8.86 -13.07
C ILE A 102 17.97 -8.25 -13.91
N GLY A 103 19.14 -8.01 -13.32
CA GLY A 103 20.27 -7.45 -14.04
C GLY A 103 20.92 -8.40 -15.04
N ALA A 104 20.91 -9.71 -14.77
CA ALA A 104 21.30 -10.73 -15.75
C ALA A 104 20.29 -10.75 -16.91
N TYR A 105 18.99 -10.84 -16.58
CA TYR A 105 17.92 -10.83 -17.58
C TYR A 105 17.96 -9.59 -18.47
N ALA A 106 18.14 -8.39 -17.90
CA ALA A 106 18.22 -7.14 -18.64
C ALA A 106 19.39 -7.07 -19.65
N LYS A 107 20.45 -7.86 -19.43
CA LYS A 107 21.61 -7.94 -20.32
C LYS A 107 21.46 -9.04 -21.39
N GLU A 108 20.71 -10.08 -21.08
CA GLU A 108 20.63 -11.31 -21.88
C GLU A 108 19.36 -11.39 -22.74
N THR A 109 18.32 -10.61 -22.42
CA THR A 109 17.08 -10.57 -23.20
C THR A 109 17.35 -10.18 -24.66
N GLU A 110 16.75 -10.95 -25.58
CA GLU A 110 16.78 -10.70 -27.02
C GLU A 110 15.52 -9.98 -27.49
N VAL A 111 14.44 -10.03 -26.69
CA VAL A 111 13.14 -9.45 -26.99
C VAL A 111 13.06 -7.98 -26.61
N PHE A 112 13.63 -7.60 -25.46
CA PHE A 112 13.55 -6.24 -24.94
C PHE A 112 14.76 -5.41 -25.33
N SER A 113 14.55 -4.35 -26.11
CA SER A 113 15.60 -3.38 -26.43
C SER A 113 15.88 -2.41 -25.28
N GLU A 114 14.96 -2.32 -24.31
CA GLU A 114 15.08 -1.46 -23.15
C GLU A 114 14.46 -2.15 -21.94
N VAL A 115 15.22 -2.27 -20.86
CA VAL A 115 14.73 -2.69 -19.55
C VAL A 115 15.08 -1.58 -18.57
N GLU A 116 14.06 -0.99 -17.94
CA GLU A 116 14.24 0.06 -16.94
C GLU A 116 13.67 -0.36 -15.60
N VAL A 117 14.28 0.14 -14.54
CA VAL A 117 13.76 0.08 -13.18
C VAL A 117 13.25 1.45 -12.77
N ILE A 118 12.07 1.49 -12.17
CA ILE A 118 11.46 2.70 -11.61
C ILE A 118 11.38 2.55 -10.10
N LEU A 119 12.06 3.46 -9.40
CA LEU A 119 11.97 3.61 -7.95
C LEU A 119 11.12 4.82 -7.62
N VAL A 120 10.21 4.67 -6.66
CA VAL A 120 9.46 5.80 -6.10
C VAL A 120 9.83 5.92 -4.63
N PHE A 121 10.40 7.07 -4.27
CA PHE A 121 10.77 7.38 -2.89
C PHE A 121 9.83 8.43 -2.31
N ARG A 122 9.50 8.26 -1.04
CA ARG A 122 8.74 9.21 -0.24
C ARG A 122 9.65 9.72 0.86
N ARG A 123 9.52 10.99 1.25
CA ARG A 123 10.35 11.54 2.32
C ARG A 123 10.30 10.65 3.58
N GLN A 124 11.47 10.33 4.14
CA GLN A 124 11.59 9.23 5.11
C GLN A 124 10.69 9.37 6.33
N ASP A 125 10.50 10.58 6.86
CA ASP A 125 9.59 10.85 7.99
C ASP A 125 8.12 10.59 7.66
N GLU A 126 7.68 10.90 6.43
CA GLU A 126 6.32 10.63 5.98
C GLU A 126 6.13 9.15 5.67
N TRP A 127 7.15 8.51 5.10
CA TRP A 127 7.14 7.08 4.86
C TRP A 127 7.01 6.31 6.18
N ILE A 128 7.85 6.64 7.18
CA ILE A 128 7.84 5.93 8.46
C ILE A 128 6.55 6.17 9.23
N GLU A 129 5.98 7.38 9.21
CA GLU A 129 4.65 7.65 9.78
C GLU A 129 3.57 6.78 9.12
N SER A 130 3.55 6.76 7.78
CA SER A 130 2.56 5.98 7.02
C SER A 130 2.76 4.47 7.21
N ALA A 131 4.01 4.01 7.33
CA ALA A 131 4.37 2.63 7.57
C ALA A 131 4.01 2.22 9.00
N TYR A 132 4.34 3.02 10.00
CA TYR A 132 4.02 2.75 11.41
C TYR A 132 2.52 2.64 11.64
N ARG A 133 1.74 3.56 11.07
CA ARG A 133 0.28 3.53 11.19
C ARG A 133 -0.32 2.26 10.61
N GLN A 134 0.22 1.76 9.50
CA GLN A 134 -0.29 0.53 8.88
C GLN A 134 0.28 -0.74 9.51
N TRP A 135 1.60 -0.86 9.64
CA TRP A 135 2.29 -2.09 10.02
C TRP A 135 2.70 -2.15 11.50
N GLY A 136 2.83 -1.01 12.17
CA GLY A 136 3.15 -0.95 13.61
C GLY A 136 1.92 -0.93 14.51
N LEU A 137 0.84 -0.26 14.08
CA LEU A 137 -0.39 -0.12 14.86
C LEU A 137 -1.53 -1.03 14.38
N LYS A 138 -1.88 -0.90 13.11
CA LYS A 138 -3.08 -1.51 12.54
C LYS A 138 -2.95 -3.01 12.32
N HIS A 139 -1.83 -3.47 11.74
CA HIS A 139 -1.53 -4.89 11.60
C HIS A 139 -0.64 -5.33 12.76
N LYS A 140 -1.12 -6.26 13.57
CA LYS A 140 -0.30 -6.88 14.60
C LYS A 140 0.38 -8.11 14.02
N LEU A 141 1.62 -7.94 13.56
CA LEU A 141 2.39 -9.00 12.88
C LEU A 141 3.29 -9.81 13.83
N HIS A 142 3.34 -9.43 15.11
CA HIS A 142 4.08 -10.10 16.18
C HIS A 142 3.12 -10.68 17.24
N THR A 143 3.64 -11.57 18.09
CA THR A 143 2.92 -12.15 19.23
C THR A 143 3.11 -11.32 20.50
N GLY A 144 2.25 -11.53 21.51
CA GLY A 144 2.27 -10.82 22.79
C GLY A 144 1.31 -9.62 22.85
N PHE A 145 1.01 -9.13 24.05
CA PHE A 145 -0.02 -8.10 24.31
C PHE A 145 0.46 -6.65 24.09
N SER A 146 1.40 -6.42 23.17
CA SER A 146 1.96 -5.09 22.89
C SER A 146 1.84 -4.71 21.42
N THR A 147 1.96 -3.41 21.15
CA THR A 147 2.23 -2.88 19.82
C THR A 147 3.59 -2.23 19.85
N LYS A 148 4.35 -2.30 18.76
CA LYS A 148 5.67 -1.66 18.70
C LYS A 148 5.56 -0.17 19.03
N THR A 149 6.51 0.31 19.80
CA THR A 149 6.70 1.74 20.00
C THR A 149 7.18 2.39 18.69
N PRO A 150 7.01 3.71 18.53
CA PRO A 150 7.52 4.43 17.36
C PRO A 150 9.04 4.24 17.16
N GLN A 151 9.81 4.22 18.26
CA GLN A 151 11.27 4.03 18.22
C GLN A 151 11.64 2.62 17.73
N GLU A 152 11.09 1.57 18.35
CA GLU A 152 11.34 0.17 17.93
C GLU A 152 11.00 -0.03 16.45
N PHE A 153 9.89 0.54 15.99
CA PHE A 153 9.49 0.43 14.60
C PHE A 153 10.43 1.18 13.65
N ALA A 154 10.89 2.37 14.03
CA ALA A 154 11.86 3.15 13.25
C ALA A 154 13.19 2.40 13.12
N ASP A 155 13.69 1.82 14.21
CA ASP A 155 14.95 1.07 14.23
C ASP A 155 14.88 -0.19 13.35
N GLU A 156 13.81 -0.96 13.46
CA GLU A 156 13.60 -2.15 12.62
C GLU A 156 13.41 -1.81 11.13
N SER A 157 12.85 -0.63 10.83
CA SER A 157 12.58 -0.19 9.46
C SER A 157 13.76 0.53 8.81
N ALA A 158 14.89 0.71 9.51
CA ALA A 158 16.02 1.52 9.02
C ALA A 158 16.54 1.07 7.64
N HIS A 159 16.54 -0.22 7.37
CA HIS A 159 16.97 -0.76 6.07
C HIS A 159 16.04 -0.36 4.90
N HIS A 160 14.77 -0.07 5.15
CA HIS A 160 13.84 0.45 4.14
C HIS A 160 13.99 1.94 3.87
N LEU A 161 14.79 2.66 4.67
CA LEU A 161 14.94 4.11 4.61
C LEU A 161 16.28 4.55 3.98
N ASP A 162 17.19 3.59 3.75
CA ASP A 162 18.47 3.84 3.11
C ASP A 162 18.31 3.87 1.58
N TYR A 163 17.85 5.02 1.08
CA TYR A 163 17.55 5.21 -0.34
C TYR A 163 18.77 5.20 -1.23
N ALA A 164 19.94 5.57 -0.69
CA ALA A 164 21.20 5.45 -1.43
C ALA A 164 21.54 3.97 -1.65
N ALA A 165 21.47 3.14 -0.61
CA ALA A 165 21.71 1.69 -0.75
C ALA A 165 20.70 1.01 -1.68
N ILE A 166 19.41 1.39 -1.58
CA ILE A 166 18.38 0.86 -2.49
C ILE A 166 18.64 1.31 -3.93
N TYR A 167 18.97 2.59 -4.16
CA TYR A 167 19.30 3.09 -5.49
C TYR A 167 20.50 2.34 -6.07
N ASP A 168 21.61 2.28 -5.34
CA ASP A 168 22.84 1.61 -5.79
C ASP A 168 22.58 0.16 -6.19
N LEU A 169 21.77 -0.55 -5.41
CA LEU A 169 21.41 -1.93 -5.69
C LEU A 169 20.71 -2.09 -7.04
N TRP A 170 19.73 -1.23 -7.33
CA TRP A 170 18.92 -1.34 -8.54
C TRP A 170 19.58 -0.69 -9.76
N SER A 171 20.31 0.41 -9.58
CA SER A 171 21.07 1.05 -10.66
C SER A 171 22.20 0.18 -11.18
N ASN A 172 22.73 -0.73 -10.34
CA ASN A 172 23.71 -1.73 -10.76
C ASN A 172 23.08 -2.90 -11.54
N ALA A 173 21.77 -3.13 -11.39
CA ALA A 173 21.04 -4.17 -12.10
C ALA A 173 20.62 -3.72 -13.50
N ALA A 174 19.97 -2.55 -13.61
CA ALA A 174 19.46 -2.01 -14.87
C ALA A 174 19.37 -0.48 -14.82
N PRO A 175 19.27 0.22 -15.98
CA PRO A 175 18.96 1.64 -16.03
C PRO A 175 17.81 1.99 -15.08
N THR A 176 18.08 2.85 -14.10
CA THR A 176 17.14 3.13 -13.00
C THR A 176 16.76 4.60 -12.99
N SER A 177 15.46 4.87 -12.94
CA SER A 177 14.90 6.20 -12.71
C SER A 177 14.29 6.29 -11.31
N VAL A 178 14.51 7.42 -10.65
CA VAL A 178 14.02 7.69 -9.30
C VAL A 178 12.99 8.81 -9.35
N HIS A 179 11.81 8.60 -8.78
CA HIS A 179 10.76 9.62 -8.71
C HIS A 179 10.43 9.94 -7.26
N SER A 180 10.23 11.21 -6.96
CA SER A 180 9.77 11.60 -5.64
C SER A 180 8.24 11.46 -5.55
N TYR A 181 7.76 11.00 -4.40
CA TYR A 181 6.34 10.98 -4.11
C TYR A 181 5.76 12.40 -4.00
N ASP A 182 6.60 13.41 -3.78
CA ASP A 182 6.19 14.81 -3.77
C ASP A 182 5.79 15.27 -5.18
N ASP A 183 6.60 14.97 -6.20
CA ASP A 183 6.28 15.25 -7.60
C ASP A 183 4.99 14.55 -8.03
N ILE A 184 4.84 13.29 -7.61
CA ILE A 184 3.64 12.49 -7.85
C ILE A 184 2.39 13.14 -7.23
N ARG A 185 2.51 13.67 -6.01
CA ARG A 185 1.40 14.37 -5.34
C ARG A 185 1.05 15.69 -6.02
N ASP A 186 2.03 16.40 -6.55
CA ASP A 186 1.85 17.71 -7.17
C ASP A 186 1.11 17.62 -8.52
N VAL A 187 1.13 16.45 -9.16
CA VAL A 187 0.34 16.15 -10.38
C VAL A 187 -0.90 15.29 -10.11
N ASP A 188 -1.50 15.40 -8.93
CA ASP A 188 -2.78 14.76 -8.59
C ASP A 188 -2.74 13.21 -8.46
N GLY A 189 -1.55 12.65 -8.22
CA GLY A 189 -1.36 11.27 -7.78
C GLY A 189 -0.61 10.36 -8.78
N ILE A 190 -0.32 9.14 -8.32
CA ILE A 190 0.58 8.19 -9.00
C ILE A 190 0.09 7.76 -10.38
N VAL A 191 -1.23 7.66 -10.57
CA VAL A 191 -1.82 7.24 -11.84
C VAL A 191 -1.62 8.32 -12.91
N GLN A 192 -1.96 9.57 -12.60
CA GLN A 192 -1.74 10.70 -13.51
C GLN A 192 -0.25 10.88 -13.83
N TYR A 193 0.60 10.76 -12.81
CA TYR A 193 2.05 10.83 -12.97
C TYR A 193 2.56 9.79 -13.97
N PHE A 194 2.25 8.50 -13.77
CA PHE A 194 2.76 7.45 -14.65
C PHE A 194 2.07 7.38 -16.00
N CYS A 195 0.82 7.81 -16.13
CA CYS A 195 0.22 8.02 -17.45
C CYS A 195 1.03 9.05 -18.25
N THR A 196 1.37 10.17 -17.63
CA THR A 196 2.18 11.22 -18.28
C THR A 196 3.58 10.69 -18.62
N TYR A 197 4.23 10.00 -17.67
CA TYR A 197 5.56 9.43 -17.85
C TYR A 197 5.62 8.39 -18.98
N TRP A 198 4.60 7.55 -19.13
CA TRP A 198 4.49 6.58 -20.23
C TRP A 198 3.86 7.16 -21.52
N GLY A 199 3.62 8.47 -21.58
CA GLY A 199 3.04 9.13 -22.76
C GLY A 199 1.57 8.80 -23.03
N LEU A 200 0.86 8.25 -22.05
CA LEU A 200 -0.55 7.90 -22.13
C LEU A 200 -1.44 9.14 -21.99
N ARG A 201 -2.36 9.31 -22.94
CA ARG A 201 -3.43 10.31 -22.86
C ARG A 201 -4.73 9.63 -22.46
N HIS A 202 -4.95 9.49 -21.16
CA HIS A 202 -6.20 8.94 -20.64
C HIS A 202 -7.34 9.98 -20.76
N PRO A 203 -8.53 9.61 -21.27
CA PRO A 203 -9.62 10.55 -21.50
C PRO A 203 -10.35 10.99 -20.21
N ASP A 204 -10.32 10.15 -19.16
CA ASP A 204 -11.12 10.35 -17.95
C ASP A 204 -10.29 10.81 -16.74
N ARG A 205 -10.99 11.37 -15.74
CA ARG A 205 -10.41 11.78 -14.46
C ARG A 205 -10.10 10.56 -13.58
N PHE A 206 -8.93 10.56 -12.94
CA PHE A 206 -8.45 9.45 -12.11
C PHE A 206 -9.03 9.39 -10.69
N ASP A 207 -10.16 10.06 -10.43
CA ASP A 207 -10.70 10.24 -9.07
C ASP A 207 -11.04 8.91 -8.38
N GLU A 208 -11.50 7.91 -9.14
CA GLU A 208 -11.84 6.58 -8.61
C GLU A 208 -10.61 5.80 -8.08
N TYR A 209 -9.41 6.16 -8.54
CA TYR A 209 -8.16 5.51 -8.14
C TYR A 209 -7.53 6.17 -6.91
N LYS A 210 -7.98 7.36 -6.52
CA LYS A 210 -7.45 8.10 -5.37
C LYS A 210 -7.89 7.50 -4.03
N SER A 211 -9.07 6.86 -3.98
CA SER A 211 -9.72 6.43 -2.74
C SER A 211 -9.64 4.94 -2.43
N VAL A 212 -8.84 4.20 -3.19
CA VAL A 212 -8.84 2.73 -3.18
C VAL A 212 -8.71 2.12 -1.79
N HIS A 213 -7.85 2.68 -0.93
CA HIS A 213 -7.78 2.31 0.48
C HIS A 213 -7.34 3.51 1.33
N GLY A 214 -8.30 4.31 1.79
CA GLY A 214 -8.04 5.30 2.83
C GLY A 214 -7.25 4.68 3.98
N SER A 215 -6.07 5.24 4.26
CA SER A 215 -5.36 4.91 5.49
C SER A 215 -6.22 5.36 6.65
N LEU A 216 -6.24 4.59 7.74
CA LEU A 216 -6.83 5.06 8.99
C LEU A 216 -6.08 6.33 9.39
N GLY A 217 -6.77 7.34 9.90
CA GLY A 217 -6.08 8.47 10.52
C GLY A 217 -5.54 8.09 11.91
N PRO A 218 -4.88 9.03 12.62
CA PRO A 218 -4.18 8.71 13.86
C PRO A 218 -5.09 8.18 14.98
N SER A 219 -6.24 8.82 15.24
CA SER A 219 -7.16 8.34 16.30
C SER A 219 -7.70 6.96 15.98
N GLN A 220 -8.08 6.75 14.72
CA GLN A 220 -8.55 5.44 14.25
C GLN A 220 -7.49 4.34 14.37
N ALA A 221 -6.25 4.63 13.95
CA ALA A 221 -5.15 3.67 14.04
C ALA A 221 -4.77 3.36 15.50
N ASN A 222 -4.80 4.36 16.37
CA ASN A 222 -4.59 4.17 17.81
C ASN A 222 -5.69 3.31 18.44
N PHE A 223 -6.94 3.49 18.03
CA PHE A 223 -8.05 2.66 18.51
C PHE A 223 -7.89 1.19 18.08
N VAL A 224 -7.51 0.94 16.83
CA VAL A 224 -7.17 -0.42 16.36
C VAL A 224 -5.99 -0.99 17.14
N ALA A 225 -4.97 -0.17 17.45
CA ALA A 225 -3.82 -0.60 18.25
C ALA A 225 -4.23 -1.05 19.67
N LEU A 226 -5.16 -0.34 20.33
CA LEU A 226 -5.68 -0.73 21.63
C LEU A 226 -6.43 -2.05 21.58
N TYR A 227 -7.27 -2.24 20.55
CA TYR A 227 -7.92 -3.53 20.29
C TYR A 227 -6.89 -4.65 20.11
N ASN A 228 -5.90 -4.45 19.24
CA ASN A 228 -4.85 -5.43 18.96
C ASN A 228 -4.04 -5.87 20.21
N ARG A 229 -3.90 -5.00 21.21
CA ARG A 229 -3.24 -5.33 22.50
C ARG A 229 -4.03 -6.29 23.36
N GLY A 230 -5.33 -6.46 23.13
CA GLY A 230 -6.16 -7.43 23.84
C GLY A 230 -5.95 -8.88 23.38
N HIS A 231 -5.20 -9.09 22.30
CA HIS A 231 -4.93 -10.39 21.71
C HIS A 231 -3.47 -10.78 21.95
N GLU A 232 -3.18 -12.07 22.11
CA GLU A 232 -1.80 -12.56 22.21
C GLU A 232 -1.24 -12.87 20.82
N GLU A 233 -2.07 -13.46 19.97
CA GLU A 233 -1.80 -13.87 18.60
C GLU A 233 -1.65 -12.68 17.63
N LYS A 234 -1.25 -13.00 16.39
CA LYS A 234 -1.20 -12.01 15.30
C LYS A 234 -2.63 -11.66 14.89
N VAL A 235 -2.93 -10.38 14.79
CA VAL A 235 -4.26 -9.87 14.43
C VAL A 235 -4.17 -9.06 13.15
N ARG A 236 -5.03 -9.41 12.18
CA ARG A 236 -5.29 -8.56 11.01
C ARG A 236 -6.43 -7.61 11.34
N ASP A 237 -6.42 -6.45 10.73
CA ASP A 237 -7.33 -5.35 11.02
C ASP A 237 -8.77 -5.55 10.50
N TYR A 238 -9.09 -6.69 9.89
CA TYR A 238 -10.39 -6.91 9.25
C TYR A 238 -11.56 -6.76 10.20
N ASP A 239 -11.44 -7.31 11.41
CA ASP A 239 -12.52 -7.28 12.41
C ASP A 239 -12.76 -5.85 12.87
N MET A 240 -11.71 -5.14 13.27
CA MET A 240 -11.85 -3.77 13.75
C MET A 240 -12.24 -2.81 12.62
N ARG A 241 -11.74 -2.99 11.38
CA ARG A 241 -12.22 -2.22 10.22
C ARG A 241 -13.70 -2.45 9.92
N ARG A 242 -14.19 -3.67 10.10
CA ARG A 242 -15.62 -3.97 9.95
C ARG A 242 -16.42 -3.22 11.00
N VAL A 243 -15.99 -3.22 12.26
CA VAL A 243 -16.62 -2.44 13.35
C VAL A 243 -16.62 -0.96 13.01
N MET A 244 -15.47 -0.39 12.63
CA MET A 244 -15.36 1.03 12.29
C MET A 244 -16.30 1.45 11.16
N ARG A 245 -16.43 0.62 10.11
CA ARG A 245 -17.38 0.87 9.01
C ARG A 245 -18.82 0.71 9.44
N MET A 246 -19.14 -0.31 10.24
CA MET A 246 -20.49 -0.59 10.73
C MET A 246 -21.04 0.60 11.53
N TYR A 247 -20.20 1.22 12.36
CA TYR A 247 -20.59 2.36 13.19
C TYR A 247 -20.15 3.72 12.64
N SER A 248 -19.65 3.77 11.39
CA SER A 248 -19.19 4.99 10.72
C SER A 248 -18.28 5.87 11.60
N LEU A 249 -17.32 5.27 12.29
CA LEU A 249 -16.47 5.98 13.24
C LEU A 249 -15.61 7.03 12.51
N PRO A 250 -15.76 8.33 12.84
CA PRO A 250 -15.01 9.39 12.16
C PRO A 250 -13.53 9.36 12.56
N GLU A 251 -12.68 10.09 11.83
CA GLU A 251 -11.35 10.45 12.34
C GLU A 251 -11.50 11.64 13.30
N LEU A 252 -10.95 11.53 14.49
CA LEU A 252 -11.06 12.55 15.54
C LEU A 252 -9.85 13.49 15.57
N SER A 253 -8.69 13.04 15.09
CA SER A 253 -7.51 13.89 15.00
C SER A 253 -7.60 14.88 13.84
N ALA A 254 -6.91 16.01 13.99
CA ALA A 254 -6.79 17.01 12.92
C ALA A 254 -6.14 16.42 11.66
N PRO A 255 -6.46 16.91 10.45
CA PRO A 255 -5.90 16.38 9.19
C PRO A 255 -4.36 16.41 9.10
N ASP A 256 -3.71 17.33 9.80
CA ASP A 256 -2.25 17.50 9.84
C ASP A 256 -1.59 16.73 11.00
N SER A 257 -2.34 15.87 11.68
CA SER A 257 -1.85 15.10 12.83
C SER A 257 -1.00 13.88 12.42
N ALA A 258 -0.04 13.55 13.28
CA ALA A 258 0.85 12.41 13.14
C ALA A 258 0.75 11.46 14.34
N THR A 259 0.94 10.18 14.08
CA THR A 259 0.99 9.12 15.07
C THR A 259 2.35 9.06 15.76
N MET A 260 3.43 9.26 14.99
CA MET A 260 4.80 9.25 15.49
C MET A 260 5.19 10.60 16.09
N PRO A 261 5.95 10.60 17.20
CA PRO A 261 6.51 11.83 17.77
C PRO A 261 7.41 12.57 16.77
N VAL A 262 7.44 13.89 16.87
CA VAL A 262 8.22 14.76 15.98
C VAL A 262 9.72 14.47 16.12
N GLU A 263 10.17 14.17 17.33
CA GLU A 263 11.57 13.91 17.64
C GLU A 263 12.08 12.66 16.92
N ILE A 264 11.26 11.60 16.83
CA ILE A 264 11.59 10.38 16.10
C ILE A 264 11.58 10.62 14.58
N ARG A 265 10.62 11.40 14.09
CA ARG A 265 10.54 11.74 12.67
C ARG A 265 11.72 12.61 12.24
N GLN A 266 12.11 13.57 13.07
CA GLN A 266 13.28 14.42 12.83
C GLN A 266 14.57 13.61 12.88
N SER A 267 14.73 12.72 13.86
CA SER A 267 15.94 11.88 13.93
C SER A 267 16.10 10.97 12.71
N VAL A 268 15.00 10.48 12.14
CA VAL A 268 15.00 9.76 10.86
C VAL A 268 15.47 10.67 9.72
N LEU A 269 14.96 11.90 9.60
CA LEU A 269 15.42 12.84 8.57
C LEU A 269 16.92 13.15 8.70
N ASP A 270 17.36 13.48 9.91
CA ASP A 270 18.75 13.85 10.19
C ASP A 270 19.70 12.70 9.86
N ARG A 271 19.30 11.46 10.19
CA ARG A 271 20.09 10.25 9.90
C ARG A 271 20.36 10.05 8.42
N TYR A 272 19.39 10.34 7.55
CA TYR A 272 19.50 10.11 6.10
C TYR A 272 19.75 11.39 5.28
N ALA A 273 19.82 12.56 5.91
CA ALA A 273 20.06 13.83 5.22
C ALA A 273 21.37 13.83 4.41
N PRO A 274 22.51 13.31 4.91
CA PRO A 274 23.76 13.25 4.14
C PRO A 274 23.60 12.37 2.88
N THR A 275 23.10 11.14 3.02
CA THR A 275 22.96 10.21 1.90
C THR A 275 21.90 10.65 0.89
N ASN A 276 20.82 11.30 1.35
CA ASN A 276 19.84 11.94 0.46
C ASN A 276 20.46 13.07 -0.37
N THR A 277 21.37 13.85 0.22
CA THR A 277 22.06 14.95 -0.48
C THR A 277 22.97 14.40 -1.57
N ASP A 278 23.74 13.35 -1.27
CA ASP A 278 24.62 12.71 -2.24
C ASP A 278 23.83 12.02 -3.36
N LEU A 279 22.73 11.33 -3.02
CA LEU A 279 21.84 10.72 -4.01
C LEU A 279 21.17 11.78 -4.90
N ALA A 280 20.70 12.90 -4.34
CA ALA A 280 20.14 14.00 -5.14
C ALA A 280 21.16 14.51 -6.15
N ARG A 281 22.42 14.72 -5.73
CA ARG A 281 23.51 15.14 -6.60
C ARG A 281 23.79 14.10 -7.70
N ALA A 282 23.83 12.82 -7.36
CA ALA A 282 24.02 11.73 -8.33
C ALA A 282 22.89 11.66 -9.38
N LEU A 283 21.67 12.05 -8.99
CA LEU A 283 20.51 12.15 -9.87
C LEU A 283 20.41 13.49 -10.63
N GLY A 284 21.39 14.39 -10.47
CA GLY A 284 21.39 15.72 -11.09
C GLY A 284 20.33 16.67 -10.53
N ARG A 285 19.98 16.54 -9.25
CA ARG A 285 18.96 17.34 -8.56
C ARG A 285 19.58 18.13 -7.41
N ASP A 286 19.01 19.28 -7.09
CA ASP A 286 19.40 20.06 -5.90
C ASP A 286 19.01 19.36 -4.60
N ARG A 287 17.86 18.67 -4.61
CA ARG A 287 17.31 17.94 -3.46
C ARG A 287 16.47 16.74 -3.92
N LEU A 288 16.36 15.73 -3.05
CA LEU A 288 15.59 14.52 -3.33
C LEU A 288 14.09 14.69 -3.06
N PHE A 289 13.72 15.53 -2.09
CA PHE A 289 12.34 15.75 -1.63
C PHE A 289 12.03 17.24 -1.51
N HIS A 290 10.73 17.58 -1.56
CA HIS A 290 10.28 18.94 -1.32
C HIS A 290 10.33 19.28 0.18
N GLU A 291 10.63 20.54 0.50
CA GLU A 291 10.48 21.03 1.86
C GLU A 291 8.99 21.13 2.21
N ARG A 292 8.60 20.39 3.24
CA ARG A 292 7.22 20.36 3.76
C ARG A 292 7.24 20.31 5.28
N PRO A 293 6.34 21.03 5.96
CA PRO A 293 6.27 20.96 7.42
C PRO A 293 5.96 19.53 7.87
N MET A 294 6.57 19.11 8.98
CA MET A 294 6.15 17.87 9.63
C MET A 294 4.75 18.03 10.21
N GLY A 295 3.94 16.97 10.09
CA GLY A 295 2.63 16.91 10.74
C GLY A 295 2.76 17.10 12.24
N LYS A 296 1.81 17.82 12.84
CA LYS A 296 1.80 18.05 14.29
C LYS A 296 1.57 16.71 14.99
N PRO A 297 2.25 16.42 16.10
CA PRO A 297 1.99 15.17 16.81
C PRO A 297 0.53 15.20 17.29
N SER A 298 -0.25 14.17 16.97
CA SER A 298 -1.46 13.92 17.75
C SER A 298 -0.98 13.68 19.17
N GLN A 299 -1.49 14.42 20.15
CA GLN A 299 -1.05 14.28 21.52
C GLN A 299 -1.24 12.81 21.93
N TYR A 300 -0.13 12.09 22.12
CA TYR A 300 -0.14 10.65 22.42
C TYR A 300 -0.92 10.32 23.71
N SER A 301 -1.14 11.34 24.56
CA SER A 301 -1.99 11.32 25.76
C SER A 301 -3.48 11.12 25.46
N ASN A 302 -3.97 11.50 24.28
CA ASN A 302 -5.42 11.51 23.99
C ASN A 302 -5.94 10.14 23.53
N ARG A 303 -5.08 9.11 23.48
CA ARG A 303 -5.45 7.75 23.05
C ARG A 303 -6.62 7.17 23.85
N VAL A 304 -6.65 7.45 25.15
CA VAL A 304 -7.72 6.95 26.02
C VAL A 304 -9.01 7.72 25.77
N GLU A 305 -8.95 9.04 25.60
CA GLU A 305 -10.12 9.89 25.33
C GLU A 305 -10.76 9.56 23.99
N ASP A 306 -9.95 9.40 22.93
CA ASP A 306 -10.41 8.97 21.61
C ASP A 306 -11.07 7.59 21.68
N ALA A 307 -10.44 6.64 22.38
CA ALA A 307 -10.97 5.30 22.54
C ALA A 307 -12.29 5.29 23.33
N LEU A 308 -12.38 6.06 24.41
CA LEU A 308 -13.62 6.24 25.18
C LEU A 308 -14.72 6.87 24.31
N THR A 309 -14.36 7.84 23.47
CA THR A 309 -15.29 8.46 22.51
C THR A 309 -15.83 7.44 21.52
N TYR A 310 -14.95 6.62 20.90
CA TYR A 310 -15.40 5.56 20.00
C TYR A 310 -16.24 4.50 20.70
N LEU A 311 -15.86 4.08 21.91
CA LEU A 311 -16.63 3.11 22.69
C LEU A 311 -18.01 3.65 23.07
N ALA A 312 -18.12 4.93 23.41
CA ALA A 312 -19.39 5.58 23.69
C ALA A 312 -20.31 5.59 22.44
N VAL A 313 -19.75 5.92 21.26
CA VAL A 313 -20.49 5.86 19.98
C VAL A 313 -20.96 4.44 19.70
N ILE A 314 -20.05 3.45 19.74
CA ILE A 314 -20.40 2.04 19.49
C ILE A 314 -21.50 1.58 20.46
N SER A 315 -21.37 1.89 21.75
CA SER A 315 -22.31 1.47 22.79
C SER A 315 -23.70 2.06 22.57
N ARG A 316 -23.78 3.35 22.18
CA ARG A 316 -25.04 4.01 21.86
C ARG A 316 -25.72 3.35 20.65
N GLU A 317 -25.01 3.19 19.55
CA GLU A 317 -25.55 2.59 18.32
C GLU A 317 -26.01 1.13 18.54
N GLN A 318 -25.25 0.36 19.33
CA GLN A 318 -25.64 -1.00 19.72
C GLN A 318 -26.91 -1.01 20.59
N ALA A 319 -27.03 -0.08 21.54
CA ALA A 319 -28.22 0.04 22.37
C ALA A 319 -29.46 0.37 21.53
N GLU A 320 -29.34 1.30 20.57
CA GLU A 320 -30.41 1.64 19.64
C GLU A 320 -30.81 0.45 18.76
N GLU A 321 -29.84 -0.28 18.21
CA GLU A 321 -30.11 -1.46 17.39
C GLU A 321 -30.80 -2.57 18.19
N ILE A 322 -30.36 -2.84 19.42
CA ILE A 322 -31.01 -3.80 20.32
C ILE A 322 -32.47 -3.38 20.58
N GLN A 323 -32.73 -2.08 20.78
CA GLN A 323 -34.11 -1.60 20.97
C GLN A 323 -34.96 -1.76 19.71
N ARG A 324 -34.41 -1.49 18.51
CA ARG A 324 -35.10 -1.74 17.23
C ARG A 324 -35.43 -3.21 17.04
N LEU A 325 -34.46 -4.10 17.28
CA LEU A 325 -34.65 -5.54 17.17
C LEU A 325 -35.69 -6.06 18.16
N ARG A 326 -35.69 -5.58 19.41
CA ARG A 326 -36.73 -5.89 20.40
C ARG A 326 -38.12 -5.46 19.94
N HIS A 327 -38.26 -4.25 19.41
CA HIS A 327 -39.55 -3.78 18.87
C HIS A 327 -40.03 -4.64 17.71
N ARG A 328 -39.14 -4.99 16.77
CA ARG A 328 -39.46 -5.85 15.64
C ARG A 328 -39.86 -7.27 16.07
N LEU A 329 -39.13 -7.85 17.03
CA LEU A 329 -39.45 -9.16 17.59
C LEU A 329 -40.84 -9.16 18.24
N ASN A 330 -41.12 -8.19 19.11
CA ASN A 330 -42.43 -8.03 19.75
C ASN A 330 -43.57 -7.86 18.73
N ALA A 331 -43.32 -7.16 17.63
CA ALA A 331 -44.29 -7.00 16.55
C ALA A 331 -44.57 -8.33 15.81
N LEU A 332 -43.53 -9.12 15.53
CA LEU A 332 -43.65 -10.44 14.91
C LEU A 332 -44.37 -11.43 15.83
N GLU A 333 -44.04 -11.45 17.13
CA GLU A 333 -44.72 -12.30 18.11
C GLU A 333 -46.22 -11.99 18.21
N LYS A 334 -46.60 -10.70 18.16
CA LYS A 334 -48.02 -10.29 18.10
C LYS A 334 -48.72 -10.76 16.82
N LEU A 335 -48.03 -10.82 15.69
CA LEU A 335 -48.59 -11.30 14.42
C LEU A 335 -48.80 -12.83 14.43
N VAL A 336 -47.84 -13.57 14.98
CA VAL A 336 -47.93 -15.04 15.12
C VAL A 336 -49.05 -15.40 16.09
N GLY A 337 -49.10 -14.78 17.28
CA GLY A 337 -50.17 -15.05 18.26
C GLY A 337 -51.58 -14.72 17.74
N LYS A 338 -51.73 -13.73 16.85
CA LYS A 338 -53.01 -13.45 16.18
C LYS A 338 -53.41 -14.53 15.18
N ARG A 339 -52.47 -15.16 14.48
CA ARG A 339 -52.76 -16.27 13.54
C ARG A 339 -53.24 -17.51 14.29
N ASP A 340 -52.62 -17.84 15.41
CA ASP A 340 -53.01 -19.02 16.21
C ASP A 340 -54.39 -18.84 16.88
N GLY A 341 -54.78 -17.59 17.18
CA GLY A 341 -56.11 -17.27 17.72
C GLY A 341 -57.26 -17.32 16.70
N LEU A 342 -56.97 -17.14 15.41
CA LEU A 342 -57.97 -17.19 14.33
C LEU A 342 -58.29 -18.63 13.89
N GLY A 343 -57.38 -19.59 14.09
CA GLY A 343 -57.60 -21.01 13.76
C GLY A 343 -58.47 -21.79 14.75
N LYS A 344 -58.92 -21.18 15.85
CA LYS A 344 -59.71 -21.85 16.91
C LYS A 344 -61.19 -21.41 16.97
N ARG A 345 -61.71 -20.68 15.98
CA ARG A 345 -63.09 -20.13 16.00
C ARG A 345 -64.10 -20.77 15.02
N ASP A 346 -63.74 -21.80 14.26
CA ASP A 346 -64.64 -22.50 13.33
C ASP A 346 -64.82 -23.99 13.69
N GLY A 347 -65.15 -24.29 14.95
CA GLY A 347 -65.46 -25.64 15.43
C GLY A 347 -66.63 -25.66 16.40
#